data_AF-A0A7V9RA94-F1
#
_entry.id   AF-A0A7V9RA94-F1
#
_cell.length_a   1.000
_cell.length_b   1.000
_cell.length_c   1.000
_cell.angle_alpha   90.00
_cell.angle_beta   90.00
_cell.angle_gamma   90.00
#
_symmetry.space_group_name_H-M   'P 1'
#
loop_
_entity.id
_entity.type
_entity.pdbx_description
1 polymer ?
#
loop_
_entity_poly.entity_id
_entity_poly.type
_entity_poly.pdbx_seq_one_letter_code
_entity_poly.pdbx_strand_id
1 'polypeptide(L)'
;MPSGRPLDRDFVAALRLLDAVDLPYAEVWRKLGPISGNLKKPRPGYSCVRRFLIEERRHKIARMALANAMLDETMRGMAPWSFLRALR
;
A
#
# COMPACT_ATOMS: atom_id res chain seq x y z
N MET A 1 13.70 -20.66 10.72
CA MET A 1 13.57 -19.36 11.41
C MET A 1 13.72 -18.26 10.37
N PRO A 2 12.80 -17.30 10.25
CA PRO A 2 13.05 -16.15 9.39
C PRO A 2 14.26 -15.39 9.96
N SER A 3 15.26 -15.12 9.14
CA SER A 3 16.50 -14.46 9.54
C SER A 3 16.19 -13.02 9.96
N GLY A 4 16.09 -12.78 11.26
CA GLY A 4 15.68 -11.52 11.89
C GLY A 4 16.70 -10.37 11.78
N ARG A 5 17.20 -10.06 10.58
CA ARG A 5 17.89 -8.78 10.38
C ARG A 5 16.84 -7.66 10.45
N PRO A 6 17.05 -6.60 11.26
CA PRO A 6 16.19 -5.44 11.24
C PRO A 6 16.08 -4.90 9.81
N LEU A 7 14.87 -4.68 9.33
CA LEU A 7 14.65 -3.99 8.06
C LEU A 7 15.28 -2.60 8.13
N ASP A 8 15.96 -2.20 7.07
CA ASP A 8 16.53 -0.87 6.91
C ASP A 8 15.45 0.21 7.15
N ARG A 9 15.76 1.22 7.97
CA ARG A 9 14.80 2.25 8.36
C ARG A 9 14.30 3.06 7.17
N ASP A 10 15.17 3.35 6.21
CA ASP A 10 14.83 4.08 5.00
C ASP A 10 13.99 3.22 4.06
N PHE A 11 14.21 1.90 4.07
CA PHE A 11 13.35 0.97 3.35
C PHE A 11 11.93 0.95 3.94
N VAL A 12 11.79 0.88 5.26
CA VAL A 12 10.49 0.97 5.94
C VAL A 12 9.83 2.33 5.68
N ALA A 13 10.60 3.42 5.70
CA ALA A 13 10.10 4.75 5.38
C ALA A 13 9.58 4.84 3.93
N ALA A 14 10.30 4.26 2.97
CA ALA A 14 9.84 4.17 1.58
C ALA A 14 8.51 3.44 1.46
N LEU A 15 8.37 2.28 2.13
CA LEU A 15 7.14 1.50 2.11
C LEU A 15 5.97 2.28 2.71
N ARG A 16 6.14 2.90 3.89
CA ARG A 16 5.09 3.73 4.51
C ARG A 16 4.67 4.90 3.64
N LEU A 17 5.63 5.52 2.97
CA LEU A 17 5.37 6.62 2.06
C LEU A 17 4.58 6.18 0.82
N LEU A 18 4.93 5.02 0.25
CA LEU A 18 4.19 4.41 -0.85
C LEU A 18 2.79 3.94 -0.44
N ASP A 19 2.61 3.61 0.84
CA ASP A 19 1.35 3.18 1.43
C ASP A 19 0.38 4.36 1.69
N ALA A 20 0.86 5.61 1.69
CA ALA A 20 0.07 6.79 2.01
C ALA A 20 -0.93 7.13 0.88
N VAL A 21 -2.22 6.96 1.17
CA VAL A 21 -3.32 7.22 0.22
C VAL A 21 -3.66 8.71 0.07
N ASP A 22 -3.43 9.50 1.12
CA ASP A 22 -3.86 10.91 1.17
C ASP A 22 -2.84 11.89 0.56
N LEU A 23 -1.62 11.43 0.27
CA LEU A 23 -0.58 12.31 -0.26
C LEU A 23 -0.75 12.52 -1.78
N PRO A 24 -0.50 13.73 -2.31
CA PRO A 24 -0.37 13.93 -3.75
C PRO A 24 0.78 13.11 -4.35
N TYR A 25 0.59 12.56 -5.56
CA TYR A 25 1.62 11.73 -6.23
C TYR A 25 2.98 12.44 -6.36
N ALA A 26 2.95 13.74 -6.67
CA ALA A 26 4.15 14.55 -6.78
C ALA A 26 4.87 14.70 -5.44
N GLU A 27 4.14 14.77 -4.33
CA GLU A 27 4.71 14.85 -2.99
C GLU A 27 5.39 13.54 -2.61
N VAL A 28 4.76 12.41 -2.88
CA VAL A 28 5.37 11.08 -2.69
C VAL A 28 6.67 10.97 -3.48
N TRP A 29 6.66 11.34 -4.76
CA TRP A 29 7.87 11.30 -5.60
C TRP A 29 8.98 12.26 -5.12
N ARG A 30 8.63 13.42 -4.54
CA ARG A 30 9.61 14.33 -3.92
C ARG A 30 10.25 13.71 -2.69
N LYS A 31 9.43 13.15 -1.80
CA LYS A 31 9.88 12.50 -0.55
C LYS A 31 10.68 11.22 -0.80
N LEU A 32 10.44 10.50 -1.90
CA LEU A 32 11.24 9.34 -2.30
C LEU A 32 12.67 9.71 -2.73
N GLY A 33 12.91 10.93 -3.21
CA GLY A 33 14.23 11.35 -3.71
C GLY A 33 15.36 11.17 -2.69
N PRO A 34 15.28 11.79 -1.49
CA PRO A 34 16.25 11.61 -0.43
C PRO A 34 16.39 10.15 0.02
N ILE A 35 15.27 9.43 0.14
CA ILE A 35 15.24 8.03 0.59
C ILE A 35 15.99 7.12 -0.40
N SER A 36 15.78 7.31 -1.71
CA SER A 36 16.54 6.59 -2.74
C SER A 36 18.04 6.85 -2.64
N GLY A 37 18.45 8.09 -2.32
CA GLY A 37 19.84 8.46 -2.09
C GLY A 37 20.46 7.68 -0.92
N ASN A 38 19.78 7.65 0.24
CA ASN A 38 20.26 6.92 1.42
C ASN A 38 20.36 5.40 1.17
N LEU A 39 19.37 4.84 0.46
CA LEU A 39 19.35 3.42 0.09
C LEU A 39 20.35 3.07 -1.03
N LYS A 40 21.07 4.06 -1.58
CA LYS A 40 21.95 3.92 -2.76
C LYS A 40 21.23 3.26 -3.94
N LYS A 41 19.97 3.62 -4.15
CA LYS A 41 19.12 3.15 -5.25
C LYS A 41 18.86 4.29 -6.23
N PRO A 42 18.62 3.98 -7.51
CA PRO A 42 18.22 4.99 -8.46
C PRO A 42 16.90 5.62 -8.03
N ARG A 43 16.81 6.94 -8.14
CA ARG A 43 15.56 7.66 -7.89
C ARG A 43 14.52 7.22 -8.95
N PRO A 44 13.32 6.81 -8.54
CA PRO A 44 12.28 6.42 -9.49
C PRO A 44 11.78 7.63 -10.28
N GLY A 45 11.45 7.40 -11.55
CA GLY A 45 10.81 8.43 -12.39
C GLY A 45 9.39 8.74 -11.91
N TYR A 46 8.95 9.99 -12.06
CA TYR A 46 7.62 10.44 -11.61
C TYR A 46 6.48 9.58 -12.20
N SER A 47 6.52 9.32 -13.51
CA SER A 47 5.51 8.50 -14.19
C SER A 47 5.42 7.07 -13.66
N CYS A 48 6.55 6.50 -13.20
CA CYS A 48 6.59 5.18 -12.58
C CYS A 48 5.90 5.21 -11.21
N VAL A 49 6.28 6.17 -10.35
CA VAL A 49 5.66 6.36 -9.02
C VAL A 49 4.16 6.60 -9.15
N ARG A 50 3.74 7.48 -10.07
CA ARG A 50 2.33 7.79 -10.29
C ARG A 50 1.52 6.55 -10.69
N ARG A 51 2.01 5.75 -11.65
CA ARG A 51 1.31 4.53 -12.09
C ARG A 51 1.20 3.51 -10.95
N PHE A 52 2.30 3.29 -10.24
CA PHE A 52 2.32 2.39 -9.09
C PHE A 52 1.28 2.80 -8.02
N LEU A 53 1.27 4.08 -7.64
CA LEU A 53 0.35 4.58 -6.62
C LEU A 53 -1.12 4.55 -7.06
N ILE A 54 -1.42 4.74 -8.34
CA ILE A 54 -2.80 4.61 -8.85
C ILE A 54 -3.30 3.19 -8.62
N GLU A 55 -2.53 2.18 -9.01
CA GLU A 55 -2.93 0.78 -8.86
C GLU A 55 -2.97 0.37 -7.38
N GLU A 56 -2.00 0.78 -6.58
CA GLU A 56 -2.00 0.44 -5.14
C GLU A 56 -3.20 1.07 -4.42
N ARG A 57 -3.56 2.32 -4.75
CA ARG A 57 -4.76 2.97 -4.20
C ARG A 57 -6.03 2.26 -4.61
N ARG A 58 -6.15 1.86 -5.88
CA ARG A 58 -7.29 1.06 -6.37
C ARG A 58 -7.43 -0.24 -5.58
N HIS A 59 -6.33 -0.98 -5.40
CA HIS A 59 -6.33 -2.21 -4.62
C HIS A 59 -6.68 -1.98 -3.15
N LYS A 60 -6.20 -0.89 -2.54
CA LYS A 60 -6.55 -0.54 -1.16
C LYS A 60 -8.02 -0.22 -0.99
N ILE A 61 -8.56 0.62 -1.87
CA ILE A 61 -9.99 0.98 -1.84
C ILE A 61 -10.85 -0.27 -2.00
N ALA A 62 -10.52 -1.14 -2.95
CA ALA A 62 -11.22 -2.41 -3.13
C ALA A 62 -11.14 -3.33 -1.90
N ARG A 63 -9.95 -3.46 -1.30
CA ARG A 63 -9.76 -4.23 -0.05
C ARG A 63 -10.56 -3.65 1.11
N MET A 64 -10.58 -2.33 1.28
CA MET A 64 -11.37 -1.67 2.32
C MET A 64 -12.87 -1.87 2.12
N ALA A 65 -13.35 -1.75 0.88
CA ALA A 65 -14.76 -2.00 0.56
C ALA A 65 -15.16 -3.46 0.88
N LEU A 66 -14.31 -4.42 0.52
CA LEU A 66 -14.53 -5.83 0.87
C LEU A 66 -14.53 -6.04 2.39
N ALA A 67 -13.54 -5.49 3.11
CA ALA A 67 -13.45 -5.62 4.55
C ALA A 67 -14.67 -5.02 5.27
N ASN A 68 -15.17 -3.86 4.80
CA ASN A 68 -16.38 -3.25 5.33
C ASN A 68 -17.61 -4.13 5.09
N ALA A 69 -17.76 -4.71 3.89
CA ALA A 69 -18.85 -5.63 3.60
C ALA A 69 -18.80 -6.88 4.50
N MET A 70 -17.62 -7.46 4.70
CA MET A 70 -17.41 -8.59 5.60
C MET A 70 -17.76 -8.23 7.04
N LEU A 71 -17.35 -7.04 7.50
CA LEU A 71 -17.67 -6.54 8.83
C LEU A 71 -19.19 -6.38 8.99
N ASP A 72 -19.87 -5.75 8.04
CA ASP A 72 -21.32 -5.55 8.07
C ASP A 72 -22.08 -6.88 8.09
N GLU A 73 -21.67 -7.86 7.27
CA GLU A 73 -22.24 -9.20 7.28
C GLU A 73 -22.05 -9.88 8.64
N THR A 74 -20.84 -9.80 9.19
CA THR A 74 -20.49 -10.39 10.49
C THR A 74 -21.30 -9.76 11.63
N MET A 75 -21.43 -8.43 11.65
CA MET A 75 -22.18 -7.72 12.69
C MET A 75 -23.69 -7.98 12.60
N ARG A 76 -24.19 -8.44 11.46
CA ARG A 76 -25.57 -8.92 11.27
C ARG A 76 -25.76 -10.40 11.59
N GLY A 77 -24.71 -11.10 12.06
CA GLY A 77 -24.73 -12.53 12.36
C GLY A 77 -24.69 -13.43 11.12
N MET A 78 -24.33 -12.89 9.95
CA MET A 78 -24.19 -13.65 8.72
C MET A 78 -22.74 -14.10 8.51
N ALA A 79 -22.55 -15.25 7.87
CA ALA A 79 -21.23 -15.64 7.36
C ALA A 79 -20.76 -14.63 6.29
N PRO A 80 -19.46 -14.32 6.19
CA PRO A 80 -18.93 -13.29 5.30
C PRO A 80 -18.90 -13.76 3.83
N TRP A 81 -20.08 -13.92 3.22
CA TRP A 81 -20.24 -14.38 1.84
C TRP A 81 -19.60 -13.44 0.81
N SER A 82 -19.47 -12.15 1.14
CA SER A 82 -18.71 -11.17 0.36
C SER A 82 -17.29 -11.64 0.05
N PHE A 83 -16.60 -12.25 1.02
CA PHE A 83 -15.26 -12.82 0.84
C PHE A 83 -15.24 -13.98 -0.16
N LEU A 84 -16.18 -14.92 -0.01
CA LEU A 84 -16.25 -16.11 -0.87
C LEU A 84 -16.59 -15.76 -2.32
N ARG A 85 -17.39 -14.71 -2.55
CA ARG A 85 -17.67 -14.20 -3.89
C ARG A 85 -16.45 -13.55 -4.54
N ALA A 86 -15.60 -12.88 -3.76
CA ALA A 86 -14.40 -12.22 -4.27
C ALA A 86 -13.29 -13.21 -4.71
N LEU A 87 -13.37 -14.48 -4.29
CA LEU A 87 -12.43 -15.54 -4.67
C LEU A 87 -12.79 -16.27 -5.98
N ARG A 88 -13.93 -15.96 -6.58
CA ARG A 88 -14.48 -16.64 -7.75
C ARG A 88 -14.34 -15.78 -9.00
#